data_AF-A0A9D3XQH2-F1
#
_entry.id   AF-A0A9D3XQH2-F1
#
_cell.length_a   1.000
_cell.length_b   1.000
_cell.length_c   1.000
_cell.angle_alpha   90.00
_cell.angle_beta   90.00
_cell.angle_gamma   90.00
#
_symmetry.space_group_name_H-M   'P 1'
#
loop_
_entity.id
_entity.type
_entity.pdbx_description
1 polymer ?
#
loop_
_entity_poly.entity_id
_entity_poly.type
_entity_poly.pdbx_seq_one_letter_code
_entity_poly.pdbx_strand_id
1 'polypeptide(L)'
;MKPAAVDFRILALAAQVTESSDQDVPVLLLKLKEILNSTSLGSKESQKIKQDLYYYNLVQYCMLVLKQDYSRLPGGWATAAQLSEILSQCCVGLEVKEDPEEFYNKLLPSAVDNLLFLGRRLQARFIRAIKDEEKSEFLRCFRTVTDAICWLFGGHIQLMECVLQSNHFLQLLITDDVETATAMMSVLQNILRANSSVLLHVDEENLHSVLDELVYKLSSTTNPVTGNAATKVLLAVAESHPQLVELLSTRYRGLRTLLSKQWAGKGFDRNLNQLSDLLYSESCRKGEMQRLHQAACLIQAVWRGFQTRKRLKTLPKAVTALQRSFRAKRKQELQHLKRLKEDETLRQQLQLQRQRAMRLFHERQLTLLEIVHAGMIYIELYQKH
;
A
#
# COMPACT_ATOMS: atom_id res chain seq x y z
N MET A 1 -40.39 24.50 -26.24
CA MET A 1 -39.30 24.62 -27.23
C MET A 1 -39.52 23.53 -28.27
N LYS A 2 -39.61 23.87 -29.57
CA LYS A 2 -39.74 22.85 -30.62
C LYS A 2 -38.51 21.93 -30.58
N PRO A 3 -38.66 20.59 -30.63
CA PRO A 3 -37.51 19.71 -30.74
C PRO A 3 -36.74 20.10 -32.01
N ALA A 4 -35.46 20.43 -31.85
CA ALA A 4 -34.64 20.84 -32.97
C ALA A 4 -34.55 19.66 -33.94
N ALA A 5 -34.98 19.83 -35.19
CA ALA A 5 -35.06 18.77 -36.19
C ALA A 5 -33.76 17.95 -36.27
N VAL A 6 -33.87 16.63 -36.16
CA VAL A 6 -32.75 15.68 -36.28
C VAL A 6 -32.10 15.83 -37.66
N ASP A 7 -30.78 15.70 -37.75
CA ASP A 7 -30.09 15.78 -39.04
C ASP A 7 -30.59 14.65 -39.98
N PHE A 8 -31.10 15.05 -41.15
CA PHE A 8 -31.64 14.12 -42.15
C PHE A 8 -30.61 13.07 -42.61
N ARG A 9 -29.32 13.42 -42.62
CA ARG A 9 -28.23 12.50 -43.01
C ARG A 9 -28.10 11.36 -42.01
N ILE A 10 -28.31 11.64 -40.71
CA ILE A 10 -28.24 10.63 -39.64
C ILE A 10 -29.43 9.68 -39.75
N LEU A 11 -30.65 10.21 -39.97
CA LEU A 11 -31.85 9.40 -40.17
C LEU A 11 -31.73 8.48 -41.38
N ALA A 12 -31.29 9.02 -42.51
CA ALA A 12 -31.09 8.24 -43.73
C ALA A 12 -30.04 7.15 -43.54
N LEU A 13 -28.96 7.45 -42.82
CA LEU A 13 -27.91 6.47 -42.54
C LEU A 13 -28.39 5.38 -41.57
N ALA A 14 -29.12 5.73 -40.51
CA ALA A 14 -29.68 4.76 -39.57
C ALA A 14 -30.63 3.78 -40.28
N ALA A 15 -31.52 4.28 -41.15
CA ALA A 15 -32.38 3.44 -41.98
C ALA A 15 -31.59 2.50 -42.91
N GLN A 16 -30.58 3.01 -43.59
CA GLN A 16 -29.71 2.20 -44.45
C GLN A 16 -28.98 1.11 -43.66
N VAL A 17 -28.46 1.43 -42.47
CA VAL A 17 -27.75 0.46 -41.62
C VAL A 17 -28.68 -0.66 -41.18
N THR A 18 -29.95 -0.37 -40.87
CA THR A 18 -30.92 -1.40 -40.48
C THR A 18 -31.37 -2.31 -41.62
N GLU A 19 -31.34 -1.82 -42.86
CA GLU A 19 -31.80 -2.57 -44.05
C GLU A 19 -30.67 -3.32 -44.77
N SER A 20 -29.41 -2.98 -44.47
CA SER A 20 -28.23 -3.51 -45.18
C SER A 20 -27.71 -4.82 -44.59
N SER A 21 -26.93 -5.55 -45.38
CA SER A 21 -26.23 -6.74 -44.90
C SER A 21 -25.07 -6.37 -43.96
N ASP A 22 -24.74 -7.26 -43.02
CA ASP A 22 -23.64 -7.04 -42.05
C ASP A 22 -22.29 -6.71 -42.69
N GLN A 23 -22.07 -7.09 -43.96
CA GLN A 23 -20.84 -6.82 -44.70
C GLN A 23 -20.75 -5.39 -45.26
N ASP A 24 -21.90 -4.77 -45.51
CA ASP A 24 -21.98 -3.42 -46.09
C ASP A 24 -22.04 -2.33 -45.01
N VAL A 25 -22.53 -2.68 -43.81
CA VAL A 25 -22.63 -1.79 -42.65
C VAL A 25 -21.30 -1.08 -42.32
N PRO A 26 -20.12 -1.72 -42.26
CA PRO A 26 -18.86 -1.03 -41.99
C PRO A 26 -18.57 0.12 -42.96
N VAL A 27 -18.86 -0.07 -44.25
CA VAL A 27 -18.62 0.95 -45.30
C VAL A 27 -19.63 2.08 -45.18
N LEU A 28 -20.89 1.77 -44.88
CA LEU A 28 -21.92 2.78 -44.64
C LEU A 28 -21.56 3.66 -43.45
N LEU A 29 -21.08 3.07 -42.36
CA LEU A 29 -20.68 3.79 -41.15
C LEU A 29 -19.49 4.73 -41.38
N LEU A 30 -18.66 4.55 -42.42
CA LEU A 30 -17.61 5.52 -42.75
C LEU A 30 -18.17 6.90 -43.14
N LYS A 31 -19.40 6.97 -43.67
CA LYS A 31 -20.08 8.23 -43.97
C LYS A 31 -20.26 9.12 -42.74
N LEU A 32 -20.22 8.54 -41.53
CA LEU A 32 -20.23 9.29 -40.27
C LEU A 32 -19.07 10.26 -40.16
N LYS A 33 -17.91 9.95 -40.76
CA LYS A 33 -16.74 10.83 -40.75
C LYS A 33 -17.03 12.18 -41.41
N GLU A 34 -17.74 12.16 -42.54
CA GLU A 34 -18.13 13.39 -43.24
C GLU A 34 -19.15 14.19 -42.43
N ILE A 35 -20.10 13.51 -41.77
CA ILE A 35 -21.09 14.15 -40.91
C ILE A 35 -20.42 14.83 -39.71
N LEU A 36 -19.50 14.15 -39.04
CA LEU A 36 -18.74 14.71 -37.90
C LEU A 36 -17.88 15.90 -38.32
N ASN A 37 -17.16 15.79 -39.44
CA ASN A 37 -16.27 16.84 -39.94
C ASN A 37 -17.02 18.06 -40.50
N SER A 38 -18.31 17.94 -40.81
CA SER A 38 -19.13 19.06 -41.29
C SER A 38 -19.41 20.12 -40.22
N THR A 39 -19.03 19.86 -38.96
CA THR A 39 -19.22 20.80 -37.84
C THR A 39 -17.90 21.21 -37.22
N SER A 40 -17.83 22.45 -36.71
CA SER A 40 -16.67 22.90 -35.94
C SER A 40 -16.64 22.23 -34.57
N LEU A 41 -15.43 21.84 -34.13
CA LEU A 41 -15.19 21.14 -32.87
C LEU A 41 -15.72 21.96 -31.68
N GLY A 42 -16.56 21.35 -30.84
CA GLY A 42 -17.12 22.00 -29.66
C GLY A 42 -18.31 22.94 -29.93
N SER A 43 -18.80 23.00 -31.16
CA SER A 43 -20.05 23.72 -31.46
C SER A 43 -21.28 23.02 -30.88
N LYS A 44 -22.33 23.78 -30.59
CA LYS A 44 -23.64 23.24 -30.19
C LYS A 44 -24.22 22.28 -31.24
N GLU A 45 -23.88 22.50 -32.51
CA GLU A 45 -24.26 21.64 -33.63
C GLU A 45 -23.53 20.30 -33.57
N SER A 46 -22.21 20.30 -33.32
CA SER A 46 -21.41 19.08 -33.14
C SER A 46 -21.92 18.24 -31.97
N GLN A 47 -22.26 18.88 -30.85
CA GLN A 47 -22.82 18.19 -29.68
C GLN A 47 -24.17 17.55 -29.98
N LYS A 48 -25.03 18.26 -30.74
CA LYS A 48 -26.32 17.73 -31.16
C LYS A 48 -26.18 16.55 -32.11
N ILE A 49 -25.28 16.63 -33.10
CA ILE A 49 -24.99 15.50 -34.00
C ILE A 49 -24.56 14.27 -33.20
N LYS A 50 -23.65 14.42 -32.22
CA LYS A 50 -23.23 13.29 -31.38
C LYS A 50 -24.39 12.69 -30.56
N GLN A 51 -25.28 13.53 -30.05
CA GLN A 51 -26.51 13.07 -29.38
C GLN A 51 -27.39 12.27 -30.33
N ASP A 52 -27.66 12.81 -31.52
CA ASP A 52 -28.45 12.10 -32.54
C ASP A 52 -27.79 10.76 -32.91
N LEU A 53 -26.47 10.72 -33.14
CA LEU A 53 -25.74 9.47 -33.43
C LEU A 53 -25.88 8.42 -32.32
N TYR A 54 -25.88 8.85 -31.06
CA TYR A 54 -26.08 7.97 -29.91
C TYR A 54 -27.52 7.45 -29.83
N TYR A 55 -28.52 8.33 -29.92
CA TYR A 55 -29.94 7.95 -29.79
C TYR A 55 -30.45 7.11 -30.96
N TYR A 56 -29.87 7.27 -32.16
CA TYR A 56 -30.16 6.41 -33.32
C TYR A 56 -29.30 5.14 -33.36
N ASN A 57 -28.64 4.77 -32.25
CA ASN A 57 -27.86 3.55 -32.06
C ASN A 57 -26.64 3.38 -32.99
N LEU A 58 -26.21 4.41 -33.71
CA LEU A 58 -25.11 4.31 -34.66
C LEU A 58 -23.76 4.09 -33.96
N VAL A 59 -23.60 4.61 -32.74
CA VAL A 59 -22.41 4.36 -31.89
C VAL A 59 -22.32 2.87 -31.51
N GLN A 60 -23.45 2.26 -31.15
CA GLN A 60 -23.56 0.84 -30.79
C GLN A 60 -23.28 -0.04 -32.01
N TYR A 61 -23.77 0.33 -33.20
CA TYR A 61 -23.41 -0.36 -34.44
C TYR A 61 -21.91 -0.27 -34.76
N CYS A 62 -21.29 0.90 -34.61
CA CYS A 62 -19.83 1.03 -34.73
C CYS A 62 -19.10 0.06 -33.80
N MET A 63 -19.53 -0.06 -32.54
CA MET A 63 -18.93 -1.00 -31.59
C MET A 63 -19.08 -2.47 -32.00
N LEU A 64 -20.27 -2.88 -32.45
CA LEU A 64 -20.53 -4.26 -32.88
C LEU A 64 -19.66 -4.65 -34.08
N VAL A 65 -19.54 -3.72 -35.04
CA VAL A 65 -18.83 -3.95 -36.30
C VAL A 65 -17.32 -4.03 -36.09
N LEU A 66 -16.74 -3.39 -35.06
CA LEU A 66 -15.32 -3.53 -34.72
C LEU A 66 -14.90 -4.95 -34.32
N LYS A 67 -15.84 -5.81 -33.89
CA LYS A 67 -15.56 -7.22 -33.56
C LYS A 67 -15.44 -8.13 -34.79
N GLN A 68 -15.93 -7.69 -35.95
CA GLN A 68 -15.98 -8.49 -37.18
C GLN A 68 -14.58 -8.79 -37.76
N ASP A 69 -14.47 -9.76 -38.68
CA ASP A 69 -13.24 -10.03 -39.40
C ASP A 69 -13.15 -9.24 -40.71
N TYR A 70 -12.26 -8.25 -40.72
CA TYR A 70 -12.02 -7.36 -41.85
C TYR A 70 -11.12 -7.94 -42.93
N SER A 71 -10.70 -9.20 -42.82
CA SER A 71 -9.85 -9.84 -43.84
C SER A 71 -10.58 -10.02 -45.18
N ARG A 72 -11.92 -10.03 -45.20
CA ARG A 72 -12.74 -10.22 -46.42
C ARG A 72 -13.63 -9.03 -46.76
N LEU A 73 -13.59 -7.98 -45.95
CA LEU A 73 -14.47 -6.82 -46.11
C LEU A 73 -13.85 -5.78 -47.05
N PRO A 74 -14.67 -5.05 -47.82
CA PRO A 74 -14.20 -3.92 -48.63
C PRO A 74 -13.51 -2.86 -47.76
N GLY A 75 -12.31 -2.44 -48.19
CA GLY A 75 -11.45 -1.51 -47.43
C GLY A 75 -10.68 -2.16 -46.26
N GLY A 76 -10.91 -3.45 -45.99
CA GLY A 76 -10.10 -4.26 -45.10
C GLY A 76 -9.90 -3.68 -43.70
N TRP A 77 -8.69 -3.86 -43.16
CA TRP A 77 -8.32 -3.39 -41.83
C TRP A 77 -8.24 -1.86 -41.72
N ALA A 78 -8.08 -1.16 -42.84
CA ALA A 78 -8.14 0.30 -42.87
C ALA A 78 -9.55 0.83 -42.56
N THR A 79 -10.60 0.11 -42.95
CA THR A 79 -12.00 0.41 -42.55
C THR A 79 -12.16 0.30 -41.03
N ALA A 80 -11.68 -0.79 -40.43
CA ALA A 80 -11.75 -0.98 -38.98
C ALA A 80 -11.02 0.13 -38.20
N ALA A 81 -9.83 0.53 -38.67
CA ALA A 81 -9.08 1.62 -38.07
C ALA A 81 -9.82 2.96 -38.17
N GLN A 82 -10.46 3.27 -39.29
CA GLN A 82 -11.27 4.49 -39.42
C GLN A 82 -12.52 4.45 -38.54
N LEU A 83 -13.18 3.30 -38.42
CA LEU A 83 -14.32 3.14 -37.52
C LEU A 83 -13.92 3.29 -36.05
N SER A 84 -12.69 2.90 -35.67
CA SER A 84 -12.15 3.14 -34.33
C SER A 84 -12.01 4.64 -34.02
N GLU A 85 -11.52 5.41 -34.99
CA GLU A 85 -11.40 6.86 -34.91
C GLU A 85 -12.78 7.50 -34.76
N ILE A 86 -13.73 7.14 -35.63
CA ILE A 86 -15.12 7.63 -35.59
C ILE A 86 -15.77 7.33 -34.24
N LEU A 87 -15.64 6.09 -33.75
CA LEU A 87 -16.19 5.70 -32.44
C LEU A 87 -15.64 6.59 -31.32
N SER A 88 -14.32 6.80 -31.29
CA SER A 88 -13.71 7.66 -30.27
C SER A 88 -14.19 9.12 -30.35
N GLN A 89 -14.37 9.66 -31.56
CA GLN A 89 -14.84 11.03 -31.79
C GLN A 89 -16.30 11.23 -31.41
N CYS A 90 -17.15 10.21 -31.64
CA CYS A 90 -18.55 10.21 -31.23
C CYS A 90 -18.69 10.24 -29.70
N CYS A 91 -17.86 9.46 -29.00
CA CYS A 91 -17.95 9.30 -27.54
C CYS A 91 -17.37 10.49 -26.76
N VAL A 92 -16.31 11.15 -27.26
CA VAL A 92 -15.65 12.25 -26.53
C VAL A 92 -16.45 13.55 -26.66
N GLY A 93 -16.75 14.20 -25.53
CA GLY A 93 -17.53 15.43 -25.48
C GLY A 93 -19.03 15.24 -25.75
N LEU A 94 -19.53 14.00 -25.67
CA LEU A 94 -20.95 13.70 -25.70
C LEU A 94 -21.54 13.89 -24.31
N GLU A 95 -22.56 14.74 -24.20
CA GLU A 95 -23.38 14.85 -22.99
C GLU A 95 -24.66 14.04 -23.20
N VAL A 96 -24.74 12.90 -22.50
CA VAL A 96 -25.92 12.03 -22.49
C VAL A 96 -26.92 12.57 -21.46
N LYS A 97 -28.15 12.83 -21.91
CA LYS A 97 -29.24 13.35 -21.05
C LYS A 97 -30.09 12.22 -20.48
N GLU A 98 -30.27 11.15 -21.24
CA GLU A 98 -31.09 10.00 -20.88
C GLU A 98 -30.18 8.82 -20.53
N ASP A 99 -30.32 8.30 -19.32
CA ASP A 99 -29.56 7.17 -18.78
C ASP A 99 -28.01 7.28 -18.92
N PRO A 100 -27.38 8.25 -18.23
CA PRO A 100 -25.93 8.42 -18.29
C PRO A 100 -25.17 7.19 -17.76
N GLU A 101 -25.77 6.41 -16.86
CA GLU A 101 -25.12 5.23 -16.28
C GLU A 101 -24.85 4.16 -17.33
N GLU A 102 -25.79 3.92 -18.25
CA GLU A 102 -25.57 2.98 -19.36
C GLU A 102 -24.38 3.40 -20.23
N PHE A 103 -24.28 4.70 -20.52
CA PHE A 103 -23.18 5.23 -21.33
C PHE A 103 -21.82 5.07 -20.62
N TYR A 104 -21.70 5.57 -19.39
CA TYR A 104 -20.41 5.60 -18.68
C TYR A 104 -19.98 4.24 -18.15
N ASN A 105 -20.91 3.39 -17.69
CA ASN A 105 -20.57 2.13 -17.02
C ASN A 105 -20.60 0.91 -17.94
N LYS A 106 -21.29 0.97 -19.10
CA LYS A 106 -21.38 -0.15 -20.04
C LYS A 106 -20.80 0.17 -21.40
N LEU A 107 -21.28 1.24 -22.04
CA LEU A 107 -20.90 1.54 -23.41
C LEU A 107 -19.41 1.91 -23.52
N LEU A 108 -18.94 2.88 -22.72
CA LEU A 108 -17.56 3.34 -22.81
C LEU A 108 -16.52 2.26 -22.47
N PRO A 109 -16.66 1.46 -21.39
CA PRO A 109 -15.73 0.35 -21.13
C PRO A 109 -15.74 -0.69 -22.26
N SER A 110 -16.91 -1.02 -22.81
CA SER A 110 -17.04 -1.94 -23.95
C SER A 110 -16.41 -1.38 -25.24
N ALA A 111 -16.52 -0.07 -25.47
CA ALA A 111 -15.85 0.60 -26.58
C ALA A 111 -14.32 0.47 -26.46
N VAL A 112 -13.76 0.78 -25.29
CA VAL A 112 -12.32 0.63 -25.02
C VAL A 112 -11.86 -0.82 -25.21
N ASP A 113 -12.59 -1.79 -24.67
CA ASP A 113 -12.25 -3.21 -24.79
C ASP A 113 -12.25 -3.67 -26.26
N ASN A 114 -13.23 -3.24 -27.05
CA ASN A 114 -13.28 -3.53 -28.49
C ASN A 114 -12.10 -2.90 -29.25
N LEU A 115 -11.69 -1.69 -28.88
CA LEU A 115 -10.53 -1.02 -29.46
C LEU A 115 -9.23 -1.75 -29.13
N LEU A 116 -9.05 -2.17 -27.87
CA LEU A 116 -7.89 -2.97 -27.45
C LEU A 116 -7.85 -4.32 -28.17
N PHE A 117 -9.01 -4.98 -28.29
CA PHE A 117 -9.14 -6.23 -29.03
C PHE A 117 -8.80 -6.07 -30.51
N LEU A 118 -9.26 -5.00 -31.16
CA LEU A 118 -8.89 -4.66 -32.54
C LEU A 118 -7.38 -4.42 -32.66
N GLY A 119 -6.80 -3.67 -31.73
CA GLY A 119 -5.36 -3.45 -31.64
C GLY A 119 -4.59 -4.78 -31.62
N ARG A 120 -5.04 -5.76 -30.83
CA ARG A 120 -4.40 -7.10 -30.78
C ARG A 120 -4.43 -7.82 -32.11
N ARG A 121 -5.57 -7.75 -32.80
CA ARG A 121 -5.75 -8.41 -34.11
C ARG A 121 -4.88 -7.78 -35.18
N LEU A 122 -4.67 -6.46 -35.12
CA LEU A 122 -3.75 -5.73 -35.98
C LEU A 122 -2.30 -6.04 -35.66
N GLN A 123 -1.90 -6.04 -34.38
CA GLN A 123 -0.55 -6.42 -33.95
C GLN A 123 -0.20 -7.85 -34.38
N ALA A 124 -1.10 -8.81 -34.17
CA ALA A 124 -0.88 -10.20 -34.58
C ALA A 124 -0.72 -10.34 -36.11
N ARG A 125 -1.41 -9.51 -36.91
CA ARG A 125 -1.25 -9.49 -38.37
C ARG A 125 0.03 -8.81 -38.80
N PHE A 126 0.38 -7.69 -38.18
CA PHE A 126 1.63 -6.98 -38.39
C PHE A 126 2.84 -7.91 -38.18
N ILE A 127 2.87 -8.66 -37.06
CA ILE A 127 3.95 -9.60 -36.74
C ILE A 127 4.02 -10.74 -37.77
N ARG A 128 2.89 -11.20 -38.32
CA ARG A 128 2.82 -12.29 -39.30
C ARG A 128 3.05 -11.86 -40.75
N ALA A 129 2.92 -10.57 -41.05
CA ALA A 129 3.04 -10.05 -42.40
C ALA A 129 4.48 -10.25 -42.90
N ILE A 130 4.63 -10.70 -44.15
CA ILE A 130 5.94 -10.96 -44.76
C ILE A 130 6.37 -9.78 -45.61
N LYS A 131 5.43 -9.13 -46.32
CA LYS A 131 5.72 -8.01 -47.21
C LYS A 131 5.78 -6.70 -46.43
N ASP A 132 6.74 -5.85 -46.76
CA ASP A 132 6.93 -4.55 -46.10
C ASP A 132 5.77 -3.59 -46.32
N GLU A 133 5.14 -3.62 -47.51
CA GLU A 133 3.95 -2.82 -47.80
C GLU A 133 2.79 -3.18 -46.86
N GLU A 134 2.49 -4.48 -46.71
CA GLU A 134 1.45 -4.98 -45.81
C GLU A 134 1.78 -4.66 -44.34
N LYS A 135 3.04 -4.81 -43.93
CA LYS A 135 3.50 -4.40 -42.60
C LYS A 135 3.26 -2.91 -42.35
N SER A 136 3.64 -2.06 -43.30
CA SER A 136 3.46 -0.61 -43.18
C SER A 136 1.98 -0.23 -43.03
N GLU A 137 1.10 -0.91 -43.76
CA GLU A 137 -0.34 -0.69 -43.69
C GLU A 137 -0.92 -1.14 -42.34
N PHE A 138 -0.57 -2.35 -41.86
CA PHE A 138 -1.02 -2.82 -40.55
C PHE A 138 -0.50 -1.95 -39.41
N LEU A 139 0.75 -1.47 -39.50
CA LEU A 139 1.32 -0.56 -38.51
C LEU A 139 0.59 0.80 -38.51
N ARG A 140 0.26 1.33 -39.69
CA ARG A 140 -0.54 2.56 -39.80
C ARG A 140 -1.91 2.37 -39.15
N CYS A 141 -2.60 1.28 -39.48
CA CYS A 141 -3.91 0.96 -38.88
C CYS A 141 -3.81 0.79 -37.37
N PHE A 142 -2.77 0.11 -36.88
CA PHE A 142 -2.51 -0.09 -35.46
C PHE A 142 -2.31 1.23 -34.74
N ARG A 143 -1.51 2.15 -35.30
CA ARG A 143 -1.30 3.49 -34.76
C ARG A 143 -2.60 4.29 -34.68
N THR A 144 -3.42 4.26 -35.74
CA THR A 144 -4.74 4.90 -35.72
C THR A 144 -5.62 4.37 -34.59
N VAL A 145 -5.61 3.06 -34.34
CA VAL A 145 -6.37 2.46 -33.23
C VAL A 145 -5.80 2.88 -31.87
N THR A 146 -4.48 2.91 -31.70
CA THR A 146 -3.86 3.37 -30.44
C THR A 146 -4.13 4.85 -30.18
N ASP A 147 -4.14 5.68 -31.23
CA ASP A 147 -4.48 7.10 -31.14
C ASP A 147 -5.95 7.29 -30.76
N ALA A 148 -6.87 6.48 -31.31
CA ALA A 148 -8.27 6.47 -30.94
C ALA A 148 -8.49 6.07 -29.47
N ILE A 149 -7.73 5.08 -28.97
CA ILE A 149 -7.73 4.71 -27.54
C ILE A 149 -7.29 5.90 -26.68
N CYS A 150 -6.18 6.57 -27.05
CA CYS A 150 -5.69 7.76 -26.36
C CYS A 150 -6.68 8.92 -26.37
N TRP A 151 -7.34 9.15 -27.50
CA TRP A 151 -8.38 10.17 -27.62
C TRP A 151 -9.54 9.88 -26.67
N LEU A 152 -10.00 8.61 -26.64
CA LEU A 152 -11.15 8.19 -25.85
C LEU A 152 -10.92 8.34 -24.35
N PHE A 153 -9.83 7.79 -23.80
CA PHE A 153 -9.53 7.98 -22.36
C PHE A 153 -9.08 9.41 -22.03
N GLY A 154 -8.54 10.14 -23.01
CA GLY A 154 -8.20 11.57 -22.85
C GLY A 154 -9.44 12.43 -22.61
N GLY A 155 -10.57 12.06 -23.24
CA GLY A 155 -11.87 12.67 -22.98
C GLY A 155 -12.58 12.14 -21.72
N HIS A 156 -12.32 10.88 -21.35
CA HIS A 156 -12.99 10.19 -20.24
C HIS A 156 -11.97 9.52 -19.32
N ILE A 157 -11.51 10.26 -18.31
CA ILE A 157 -10.39 9.86 -17.44
C ILE A 157 -10.64 8.53 -16.70
N GLN A 158 -11.91 8.21 -16.41
CA GLN A 158 -12.28 6.96 -15.73
C GLN A 158 -11.90 5.71 -16.54
N LEU A 159 -11.80 5.83 -17.87
CA LEU A 159 -11.44 4.71 -18.74
C LEU A 159 -9.98 4.29 -18.64
N MET A 160 -9.11 5.14 -18.09
CA MET A 160 -7.71 4.79 -17.90
C MET A 160 -7.54 3.56 -17.00
N GLU A 161 -8.37 3.44 -15.97
CA GLU A 161 -8.39 2.26 -15.10
C GLU A 161 -8.84 1.02 -15.87
N CYS A 162 -9.91 1.14 -16.67
CA CYS A 162 -10.40 0.05 -17.52
C CYS A 162 -9.34 -0.43 -18.53
N VAL A 163 -8.55 0.49 -19.12
CA VAL A 163 -7.46 0.14 -20.03
C VAL A 163 -6.39 -0.66 -19.29
N LEU A 164 -5.96 -0.22 -18.12
CA LEU A 164 -4.88 -0.87 -17.35
C LEU A 164 -5.29 -2.22 -16.77
N GLN A 165 -6.57 -2.39 -16.41
CA GLN A 165 -7.12 -3.67 -15.94
C GLN A 165 -7.43 -4.65 -17.08
N SER A 166 -7.41 -4.21 -18.35
CA SER A 166 -7.74 -5.08 -19.49
C SER A 166 -6.61 -6.06 -19.79
N ASN A 167 -6.97 -7.35 -19.84
CA ASN A 167 -6.09 -8.42 -20.34
C ASN A 167 -5.60 -8.15 -21.77
N HIS A 168 -6.39 -7.45 -22.59
CA HIS A 168 -5.99 -7.12 -23.94
C HIS A 168 -4.85 -6.09 -23.99
N PHE A 169 -4.85 -5.12 -23.06
CA PHE A 169 -3.76 -4.15 -22.95
C PHE A 169 -2.45 -4.82 -22.54
N LEU A 170 -2.48 -5.71 -21.54
CA LEU A 170 -1.28 -6.45 -21.14
C LEU A 170 -0.72 -7.30 -22.30
N GLN A 171 -1.60 -7.99 -23.03
CA GLN A 171 -1.18 -8.78 -24.20
C GLN A 171 -0.65 -7.94 -25.35
N LEU A 172 -1.12 -6.70 -25.52
CA LEU A 172 -0.55 -5.75 -26.48
C LEU A 172 0.83 -5.28 -26.07
N LEU A 173 1.05 -5.10 -24.77
CA LEU A 173 2.34 -4.70 -24.21
C LEU A 173 3.37 -5.83 -24.33
N ILE A 174 2.96 -7.10 -24.15
CA ILE A 174 3.82 -8.29 -24.31
C ILE A 174 4.08 -8.55 -25.80
N THR A 175 5.17 -7.97 -26.31
CA THR A 175 5.64 -8.09 -27.69
C THR A 175 7.13 -7.76 -27.75
N ASP A 176 7.87 -8.50 -28.59
CA ASP A 176 9.31 -8.24 -28.85
C ASP A 176 9.52 -7.25 -29.98
N ASP A 177 8.47 -6.94 -30.73
CA ASP A 177 8.50 -6.01 -31.85
C ASP A 177 8.61 -4.56 -31.38
N VAL A 178 9.53 -3.81 -31.98
CA VAL A 178 9.93 -2.47 -31.51
C VAL A 178 8.82 -1.45 -31.75
N GLU A 179 8.22 -1.46 -32.93
CA GLU A 179 7.22 -0.49 -33.37
C GLU A 179 5.92 -0.61 -32.57
N THR A 180 5.46 -1.83 -32.34
CA THR A 180 4.24 -2.08 -31.56
C THR A 180 4.49 -1.92 -30.05
N ALA A 181 5.64 -2.36 -29.53
CA ALA A 181 6.01 -2.12 -28.13
C ALA A 181 6.09 -0.63 -27.82
N THR A 182 6.73 0.16 -28.69
CA THR A 182 6.89 1.61 -28.48
C THR A 182 5.57 2.36 -28.55
N ALA A 183 4.67 1.97 -29.46
CA ALA A 183 3.33 2.51 -29.52
C ALA A 183 2.53 2.21 -28.24
N MET A 184 2.56 0.97 -27.73
CA MET A 184 1.85 0.63 -26.48
C MET A 184 2.46 1.28 -25.23
N MET A 185 3.79 1.40 -25.16
CA MET A 185 4.44 2.17 -24.11
C MET A 185 4.09 3.67 -24.20
N SER A 186 3.87 4.21 -25.41
CA SER A 186 3.37 5.57 -25.59
C SER A 186 1.93 5.72 -25.09
N VAL A 187 1.06 4.73 -25.31
CA VAL A 187 -0.29 4.69 -24.73
C VAL A 187 -0.21 4.73 -23.21
N LEU A 188 0.63 3.88 -22.60
CA LEU A 188 0.84 3.88 -21.15
C LEU A 188 1.37 5.22 -20.65
N GLN A 189 2.33 5.82 -21.37
CA GLN A 189 2.85 7.14 -21.02
C GLN A 189 1.77 8.23 -21.09
N ASN A 190 0.87 8.17 -22.07
CA ASN A 190 -0.24 9.11 -22.18
C ASN A 190 -1.24 8.95 -21.02
N ILE A 191 -1.51 7.71 -20.58
CA ILE A 191 -2.32 7.45 -19.37
C ILE A 191 -1.69 8.13 -18.15
N LEU A 192 -0.38 7.91 -17.92
CA LEU A 192 0.31 8.48 -16.76
C LEU A 192 0.40 10.00 -16.79
N ARG A 193 0.53 10.62 -17.97
CA ARG A 193 0.51 12.08 -18.12
C ARG A 193 -0.86 12.67 -17.82
N ALA A 194 -1.93 11.96 -18.19
CA ALA A 194 -3.29 12.46 -18.03
C ALA A 194 -3.83 12.25 -16.61
N ASN A 195 -3.55 11.10 -15.99
CA ASN A 195 -3.82 10.87 -14.58
C ASN A 195 -2.84 9.86 -13.98
N SER A 196 -1.80 10.35 -13.30
CA SER A 196 -0.79 9.50 -12.68
C SER A 196 -1.28 8.74 -11.44
N SER A 197 -2.39 9.18 -10.82
CA SER A 197 -2.99 8.51 -9.65
C SER A 197 -3.75 7.24 -9.99
N VAL A 198 -4.02 6.99 -11.28
CA VAL A 198 -4.73 5.78 -11.72
C VAL A 198 -4.00 4.51 -11.33
N LEU A 199 -2.66 4.53 -11.27
CA LEU A 199 -1.84 3.37 -10.89
C LEU A 199 -2.11 2.88 -9.46
N LEU A 200 -2.64 3.72 -8.57
CA LEU A 200 -3.00 3.32 -7.20
C LEU A 200 -4.38 2.65 -7.11
N HIS A 201 -5.21 2.81 -8.14
CA HIS A 201 -6.56 2.25 -8.20
C HIS A 201 -6.59 0.91 -8.95
N VAL A 202 -5.55 0.61 -9.72
CA VAL A 202 -5.42 -0.66 -10.46
C VAL A 202 -5.06 -1.79 -9.49
N ASP A 203 -5.60 -2.98 -9.73
CA ASP A 203 -5.27 -4.18 -8.98
C ASP A 203 -3.76 -4.44 -8.95
N GLU A 204 -3.27 -4.88 -7.80
CA GLU A 204 -1.84 -5.13 -7.57
C GLU A 204 -1.26 -6.15 -8.58
N GLU A 205 -2.03 -7.17 -8.97
CA GLU A 205 -1.63 -8.17 -9.98
C GLU A 205 -1.42 -7.55 -11.37
N ASN A 206 -2.35 -6.70 -11.80
CA ASN A 206 -2.28 -6.03 -13.10
C ASN A 206 -1.14 -5.00 -13.13
N LEU A 207 -0.99 -4.21 -12.05
CA LEU A 207 0.12 -3.28 -11.89
C LEU A 207 1.47 -4.01 -11.96
N HIS A 208 1.61 -5.10 -11.21
CA HIS A 208 2.84 -5.92 -11.24
C HIS A 208 3.11 -6.48 -12.61
N SER A 209 2.10 -6.99 -13.32
CA SER A 209 2.28 -7.55 -14.66
C SER A 209 2.77 -6.49 -15.66
N VAL A 210 2.24 -5.27 -15.60
CA VAL A 210 2.71 -4.15 -16.44
C VAL A 210 4.16 -3.77 -16.09
N LEU A 211 4.50 -3.68 -14.81
CA LEU A 211 5.86 -3.34 -14.37
C LEU A 211 6.87 -4.45 -14.70
N ASP A 212 6.48 -5.71 -14.50
CA ASP A 212 7.30 -6.89 -14.80
C ASP A 212 7.64 -6.89 -16.30
N GLU A 213 6.66 -6.61 -17.17
CA GLU A 213 6.88 -6.52 -18.62
C GLU A 213 7.82 -5.35 -19.00
N LEU A 214 7.67 -4.16 -18.39
CA LEU A 214 8.58 -3.02 -18.65
C LEU A 214 10.02 -3.33 -18.24
N VAL A 215 10.22 -3.96 -17.07
CA VAL A 215 11.53 -4.35 -16.58
C VAL A 215 12.10 -5.49 -17.42
N TYR A 216 11.26 -6.46 -17.82
CA TYR A 216 11.65 -7.52 -18.73
C TYR A 216 12.16 -6.96 -20.05
N LYS A 217 11.42 -6.06 -20.71
CA LYS A 217 11.86 -5.39 -21.95
C LYS A 217 13.21 -4.71 -21.78
N LEU A 218 13.42 -3.99 -20.68
CA LEU A 218 14.71 -3.35 -20.38
C LEU A 218 15.86 -4.34 -20.22
N SER A 219 15.58 -5.57 -19.79
CA SER A 219 16.58 -6.63 -19.62
C SER A 219 16.84 -7.39 -20.92
N SER A 220 15.81 -7.67 -21.70
CA SER A 220 15.89 -8.54 -22.88
C SER A 220 16.32 -7.79 -24.14
N THR A 221 15.95 -6.51 -24.29
CA THR A 221 16.24 -5.75 -25.50
C THR A 221 17.60 -5.05 -25.46
N THR A 222 18.22 -4.93 -26.63
CA THR A 222 19.39 -4.06 -26.86
C THR A 222 19.04 -2.82 -27.66
N ASN A 223 17.79 -2.68 -28.10
CA ASN A 223 17.35 -1.57 -28.93
C ASN A 223 17.18 -0.30 -28.07
N PRO A 224 17.91 0.79 -28.35
CA PRO A 224 17.84 2.02 -27.58
C PRO A 224 16.47 2.69 -27.63
N VAL A 225 15.67 2.46 -28.69
CA VAL A 225 14.32 3.02 -28.80
C VAL A 225 13.39 2.38 -27.77
N THR A 226 13.35 1.05 -27.72
CA THR A 226 12.57 0.29 -26.73
C THR A 226 13.06 0.59 -25.31
N GLY A 227 14.39 0.61 -25.10
CA GLY A 227 14.98 0.92 -23.80
C GLY A 227 14.64 2.33 -23.29
N ASN A 228 14.71 3.34 -24.17
CA ASN A 228 14.31 4.71 -23.82
C ASN A 228 12.81 4.80 -23.51
N ALA A 229 11.95 4.16 -24.32
CA ALA A 229 10.51 4.16 -24.09
C ALA A 229 10.15 3.52 -22.75
N ALA A 230 10.71 2.34 -22.43
CA ALA A 230 10.48 1.67 -21.16
C ALA A 230 11.02 2.49 -19.98
N THR A 231 12.22 3.09 -20.12
CA THR A 231 12.80 3.97 -19.10
C THR A 231 11.93 5.20 -18.85
N LYS A 232 11.38 5.82 -19.90
CA LYS A 232 10.46 6.97 -19.78
C LYS A 232 9.17 6.60 -19.05
N VAL A 233 8.60 5.43 -19.32
CA VAL A 233 7.41 4.96 -18.60
C VAL A 233 7.74 4.71 -17.13
N LEU A 234 8.83 3.99 -16.83
CA LEU A 234 9.25 3.75 -15.44
C LEU A 234 9.59 5.05 -14.70
N LEU A 235 10.16 6.04 -15.37
CA LEU A 235 10.37 7.37 -14.81
C LEU A 235 9.05 8.03 -14.46
N ALA A 236 8.07 8.03 -15.37
CA ALA A 236 6.74 8.59 -15.11
C ALA A 236 6.02 7.85 -13.95
N VAL A 237 6.19 6.53 -13.84
CA VAL A 237 5.71 5.74 -12.69
C VAL A 237 6.39 6.19 -11.40
N ALA A 238 7.72 6.33 -11.40
CA ALA A 238 8.49 6.75 -10.24
C ALA A 238 8.15 8.19 -9.80
N GLU A 239 7.93 9.09 -10.75
CA GLU A 239 7.55 10.49 -10.49
C GLU A 239 6.11 10.62 -9.95
N SER A 240 5.25 9.62 -10.18
CA SER A 240 3.85 9.70 -9.79
C SER A 240 3.65 9.64 -8.26
N HIS A 241 4.15 8.59 -7.61
CA HIS A 241 3.96 8.36 -6.17
C HIS A 241 5.18 7.71 -5.51
N PRO A 242 5.60 8.15 -4.31
CA PRO A 242 6.72 7.56 -3.58
C PRO A 242 6.59 6.06 -3.29
N GLN A 243 5.36 5.57 -3.10
CA GLN A 243 5.08 4.14 -2.88
C GLN A 243 5.50 3.28 -4.09
N LEU A 244 5.36 3.82 -5.31
CA LEU A 244 5.77 3.12 -6.53
C LEU A 244 7.29 3.10 -6.68
N VAL A 245 8.00 4.14 -6.22
CA VAL A 245 9.48 4.13 -6.13
C VAL A 245 9.96 3.05 -5.15
N GLU A 246 9.26 2.93 -4.01
CA GLU A 246 9.49 1.87 -3.04
C GLU A 246 9.26 0.48 -3.67
N LEU A 247 8.14 0.29 -4.35
CA LEU A 247 7.82 -0.96 -5.05
C LEU A 247 8.88 -1.33 -6.09
N LEU A 248 9.29 -0.37 -6.92
CA LEU A 248 10.34 -0.57 -7.91
C LEU A 248 11.67 -0.98 -7.28
N SER A 249 12.03 -0.36 -6.14
CA SER A 249 13.27 -0.65 -5.43
C SER A 249 13.26 -1.99 -4.68
N THR A 250 12.11 -2.42 -4.15
CA THR A 250 12.01 -3.66 -3.37
C THR A 250 11.87 -4.89 -4.27
N ARG A 251 11.02 -4.81 -5.30
CA ARG A 251 10.74 -5.92 -6.23
C ARG A 251 11.88 -6.11 -7.24
N TYR A 252 12.40 -5.03 -7.82
CA TYR A 252 13.41 -5.10 -8.88
C TYR A 252 14.80 -4.66 -8.41
N ARG A 253 15.40 -5.44 -7.49
CA ARG A 253 16.73 -5.13 -6.92
C ARG A 253 17.84 -4.95 -7.97
N GLY A 254 17.72 -5.62 -9.12
CA GLY A 254 18.66 -5.54 -10.24
C GLY A 254 18.42 -4.35 -11.20
N LEU A 255 17.32 -3.62 -11.07
CA LEU A 255 16.95 -2.54 -12.00
C LEU A 255 18.02 -1.46 -12.08
N ARG A 256 18.62 -1.08 -10.95
CA ARG A 256 19.67 -0.05 -10.90
C ARG A 256 20.94 -0.46 -11.61
N THR A 257 21.36 -1.70 -11.37
CA THR A 257 22.54 -2.27 -12.05
C THR A 257 22.30 -2.44 -13.53
N LEU A 258 21.06 -2.75 -13.92
CA LEU A 258 20.65 -2.86 -15.31
C LEU A 258 20.70 -1.50 -16.00
N LEU A 259 20.12 -0.46 -15.39
CA LEU A 259 20.14 0.91 -15.92
C LEU A 259 21.59 1.41 -16.09
N SER A 260 22.43 1.27 -15.07
CA SER A 260 23.80 1.79 -15.12
C SER A 260 24.74 1.01 -16.04
N LYS A 261 24.60 -0.31 -16.16
CA LYS A 261 25.53 -1.13 -16.95
C LYS A 261 25.10 -1.30 -18.41
N GLN A 262 23.81 -1.47 -18.67
CA GLN A 262 23.32 -1.84 -20.01
C GLN A 262 22.96 -0.61 -20.85
N TRP A 263 22.48 0.45 -20.21
CA TRP A 263 21.84 1.57 -20.91
C TRP A 263 22.63 2.88 -20.86
N ALA A 264 23.69 2.97 -20.04
CA ALA A 264 24.58 4.13 -20.02
C ALA A 264 25.25 4.36 -21.39
N GLY A 265 25.20 5.60 -21.87
CA GLY A 265 25.77 6.01 -23.16
C GLY A 265 24.95 5.60 -24.39
N LYS A 266 23.71 5.14 -24.22
CA LYS A 266 22.80 4.74 -25.32
C LYS A 266 21.95 5.89 -25.88
N GLY A 267 22.21 7.14 -25.49
CA GLY A 267 21.60 8.33 -26.09
C GLY A 267 20.33 8.85 -25.39
N PHE A 268 20.03 8.36 -24.18
CA PHE A 268 18.88 8.82 -23.37
C PHE A 268 19.24 8.97 -21.88
N ASP A 269 20.51 9.26 -21.61
CA ASP A 269 21.08 9.32 -20.26
C ASP A 269 20.37 10.29 -19.32
N ARG A 270 19.73 11.35 -19.84
CA ARG A 270 18.93 12.27 -19.03
C ARG A 270 17.81 11.55 -18.26
N ASN A 271 16.98 10.78 -18.95
CA ASN A 271 15.87 10.06 -18.33
C ASN A 271 16.39 8.94 -17.42
N LEU A 272 17.47 8.29 -17.83
CA LEU A 272 18.13 7.23 -17.08
C LEU A 272 18.68 7.74 -15.75
N ASN A 273 19.35 8.89 -15.76
CA ASN A 273 19.90 9.52 -14.56
C ASN A 273 18.78 9.98 -13.63
N GLN A 274 17.72 10.62 -14.15
CA GLN A 274 16.57 11.02 -13.34
C GLN A 274 15.90 9.83 -12.64
N LEU A 275 15.66 8.73 -13.37
CA LEU A 275 15.11 7.51 -12.78
C LEU A 275 16.07 6.91 -11.75
N SER A 276 17.37 6.90 -12.06
CA SER A 276 18.39 6.42 -11.12
C SER A 276 18.40 7.23 -9.83
N ASP A 277 18.36 8.56 -9.90
CA ASP A 277 18.38 9.46 -8.76
C ASP A 277 17.17 9.24 -7.84
N LEU A 278 15.97 9.08 -8.40
CA LEU A 278 14.76 8.75 -7.64
C LEU A 278 14.89 7.41 -6.91
N LEU A 279 15.43 6.39 -7.60
CA LEU A 279 15.66 5.08 -6.98
C LEU A 279 16.73 5.18 -5.87
N TYR A 280 17.83 5.90 -6.07
CA TYR A 280 18.90 6.04 -5.08
C TYR A 280 18.47 6.84 -3.83
N SER A 281 17.71 7.93 -4.02
CA SER A 281 17.21 8.78 -2.93
C SER A 281 16.38 7.99 -1.91
N GLU A 282 15.45 7.17 -2.38
CA GLU A 282 14.55 6.41 -1.50
C GLU A 282 15.29 5.31 -0.72
N SER A 283 16.27 4.65 -1.34
CA SER A 283 17.12 3.67 -0.64
C SER A 283 18.05 4.29 0.39
N CYS A 284 18.54 5.51 0.15
CA CYS A 284 19.36 6.22 1.14
C CYS A 284 18.54 6.49 2.41
N ARG A 285 17.28 6.93 2.23
CA ARG A 285 16.32 7.17 3.32
C ARG A 285 16.04 5.91 4.13
N LYS A 286 15.82 4.76 3.47
CA LYS A 286 15.62 3.46 4.15
C LYS A 286 16.89 2.98 4.88
N GLY A 287 18.05 3.08 4.25
CA GLY A 287 19.32 2.70 4.87
C GLY A 287 19.65 3.55 6.10
N GLU A 288 19.38 4.85 6.05
CA GLU A 288 19.54 5.76 7.17
C GLU A 288 18.56 5.44 8.30
N MET A 289 17.28 5.22 8.00
CA MET A 289 16.28 4.86 9.01
C MET A 289 16.60 3.54 9.73
N GLN A 290 17.10 2.53 9.00
CA GLN A 290 17.56 1.28 9.60
C GLN A 290 18.80 1.48 10.50
N ARG A 291 19.76 2.32 10.09
CA ARG A 291 20.93 2.65 10.92
C ARG A 291 20.53 3.40 12.18
N LEU A 292 19.61 4.36 12.08
CA LEU A 292 19.06 5.09 13.23
C LEU A 292 18.33 4.15 14.19
N HIS A 293 17.55 3.21 13.67
CA HIS A 293 16.89 2.18 14.49
C HIS A 293 17.91 1.30 15.22
N GLN A 294 18.93 0.80 14.53
CA GLN A 294 20.00 0.01 15.14
C GLN A 294 20.77 0.78 16.22
N ALA A 295 21.10 2.05 15.95
CA ALA A 295 21.74 2.93 16.92
C ALA A 295 20.86 3.15 18.16
N ALA A 296 19.56 3.40 17.97
CA ALA A 296 18.60 3.53 19.06
C ALA A 296 18.51 2.24 19.89
N CYS A 297 18.43 1.07 19.26
CA CYS A 297 18.45 -0.22 19.96
C CYS A 297 19.73 -0.41 20.79
N LEU A 298 20.90 -0.05 20.25
CA LEU A 298 22.18 -0.15 20.93
C LEU A 298 22.27 0.79 22.15
N ILE A 299 21.88 2.05 21.99
CA ILE A 299 21.81 3.03 23.08
C ILE A 299 20.88 2.52 24.19
N GLN A 300 19.69 2.04 23.82
CA GLN A 300 18.73 1.48 24.77
C GLN A 300 19.29 0.26 25.51
N ALA A 301 19.97 -0.65 24.80
CA ALA A 301 20.58 -1.83 25.41
C ALA A 301 21.68 -1.44 26.42
N VAL A 302 22.56 -0.50 26.05
CA VAL A 302 23.63 0.02 26.91
C VAL A 302 23.04 0.69 28.16
N TRP A 303 22.02 1.53 28.00
CA TRP A 303 21.34 2.20 29.11
C TRP A 303 20.68 1.20 30.06
N ARG A 304 19.94 0.21 29.53
CA ARG A 304 19.29 -0.84 30.34
C ARG A 304 20.33 -1.64 31.12
N GLY A 305 21.46 -1.95 30.50
CA GLY A 305 22.60 -2.60 31.15
C GLY A 305 23.27 -1.73 32.22
N PHE A 306 23.39 -0.41 32.00
CA PHE A 306 23.90 0.53 33.01
C PHE A 306 22.99 0.61 34.23
N GLN A 307 21.68 0.77 34.03
CA GLN A 307 20.69 0.79 35.13
C GLN A 307 20.74 -0.48 35.98
N THR A 308 20.79 -1.64 35.33
CA THR A 308 20.89 -2.94 36.00
C THR A 308 22.15 -3.00 36.86
N ARG A 309 23.32 -2.63 36.31
CA ARG A 309 24.59 -2.59 37.05
C ARG A 309 24.56 -1.58 38.20
N LYS A 310 23.93 -0.41 38.02
CA LYS A 310 23.76 0.59 39.08
C LYS A 310 22.95 0.03 40.25
N ARG A 311 21.85 -0.67 39.97
CA ARG A 311 21.03 -1.36 40.99
C ARG A 311 21.79 -2.49 41.68
N LEU A 312 22.54 -3.29 40.93
CA LEU A 312 23.36 -4.36 41.52
C LEU A 312 24.47 -3.80 42.43
N LYS A 313 25.07 -2.66 42.10
CA LYS A 313 26.05 -2.00 42.98
C LYS A 313 25.47 -1.51 44.31
N THR A 314 24.18 -1.14 44.35
CA THR A 314 23.53 -0.68 45.60
C THR A 314 22.96 -1.84 46.43
N LEU A 315 22.75 -3.01 45.83
CA LEU A 315 22.16 -4.17 46.48
C LEU A 315 22.96 -4.67 47.71
N PRO A 316 24.31 -4.78 47.70
CA PRO A 316 25.07 -5.22 48.88
C PRO A 316 24.89 -4.30 50.09
N LYS A 317 24.78 -2.98 49.86
CA LYS A 317 24.56 -2.00 50.95
C LYS A 317 23.18 -2.20 51.58
N ALA A 318 22.15 -2.38 50.75
CA ALA A 318 20.79 -2.66 51.22
C ALA A 318 20.71 -4.00 51.97
N VAL A 319 21.32 -5.05 51.44
CA VAL A 319 21.39 -6.37 52.09
C VAL A 319 22.14 -6.30 53.42
N THR A 320 23.27 -5.59 53.46
CA THR A 320 24.04 -5.42 54.71
C THR A 320 23.24 -4.63 55.76
N ALA A 321 22.52 -3.57 55.35
CA ALA A 321 21.67 -2.81 56.25
C ALA A 321 20.55 -3.69 56.84
N LEU A 322 19.89 -4.50 56.00
CA LEU A 322 18.86 -5.45 56.43
C LEU A 322 19.42 -6.54 57.36
N GLN A 323 20.59 -7.09 57.04
CA GLN A 323 21.25 -8.07 57.91
C GLN A 323 21.64 -7.46 59.26
N ARG A 324 22.11 -6.21 59.29
CA ARG A 324 22.44 -5.49 60.52
C ARG A 324 21.20 -5.25 61.38
N SER A 325 20.09 -4.77 60.79
CA SER A 325 18.85 -4.54 61.53
C SER A 325 18.27 -5.85 62.07
N PHE A 326 18.30 -6.92 61.28
CA PHE A 326 17.87 -8.25 61.72
C PHE A 326 18.71 -8.77 62.91
N ARG A 327 20.04 -8.67 62.82
CA ARG A 327 20.94 -9.06 63.92
C ARG A 327 20.72 -8.23 65.18
N ALA A 328 20.50 -6.92 65.03
CA ALA A 328 20.22 -6.01 66.15
C ALA A 328 18.90 -6.37 66.85
N LYS A 329 17.83 -6.60 66.07
CA LYS A 329 16.53 -7.03 66.60
C LYS A 329 16.65 -8.35 67.37
N ARG A 330 17.32 -9.34 66.79
CA ARG A 330 17.54 -10.65 67.44
C ARG A 330 18.35 -10.53 68.73
N LYS A 331 19.34 -9.61 68.78
CA LYS A 331 20.11 -9.33 70.01
C LYS A 331 19.24 -8.68 71.08
N GLN A 332 18.38 -7.73 70.71
CA GLN A 332 17.46 -7.08 71.64
C GLN A 332 16.46 -8.09 72.22
N GLU A 333 15.86 -8.94 71.38
CA GLU A 333 14.95 -10.01 71.83
C GLU A 333 15.63 -10.97 72.82
N LEU A 334 16.87 -11.38 72.54
CA LEU A 334 17.63 -12.23 73.44
C LEU A 334 17.95 -11.54 74.78
N GLN A 335 18.32 -10.26 74.75
CA GLN A 335 18.57 -9.48 75.96
C GLN A 335 17.31 -9.31 76.80
N HIS A 336 16.16 -9.08 76.16
CA HIS A 336 14.87 -8.99 76.83
C HIS A 336 14.53 -10.32 77.54
N LEU A 337 14.71 -11.45 76.85
CA LEU A 337 14.53 -12.78 77.45
C LEU A 337 15.46 -13.05 78.63
N LYS A 338 16.73 -12.61 78.57
CA LYS A 338 17.67 -12.75 79.69
C LYS A 338 17.24 -11.94 80.90
N ARG A 339 16.85 -10.68 80.71
CA ARG A 339 16.36 -9.82 81.80
C ARG A 339 15.13 -10.41 82.47
N LEU A 340 14.17 -10.94 81.69
CA LEU A 340 13.00 -11.61 82.26
C LEU A 340 13.39 -12.80 83.15
N LYS A 341 14.35 -13.62 82.72
CA LYS A 341 14.86 -14.73 83.54
C LYS A 341 15.59 -14.25 84.79
N GLU A 342 16.44 -13.22 84.66
CA GLU A 342 17.13 -12.60 85.79
C GLU A 342 16.13 -12.07 86.82
N ASP A 343 15.10 -11.34 86.37
CA ASP A 343 14.01 -10.83 87.22
C ASP A 343 13.23 -11.96 87.91
N GLU A 344 12.92 -13.05 87.20
CA GLU A 344 12.29 -14.24 87.77
C GLU A 344 13.16 -14.87 88.85
N THR A 345 14.46 -15.05 88.59
CA THR A 345 15.39 -15.61 89.58
C THR A 345 15.55 -14.70 90.80
N LEU A 346 15.59 -13.38 90.61
CA LEU A 346 15.65 -12.41 91.71
C LEU A 346 14.38 -12.47 92.55
N ARG A 347 13.20 -12.54 91.93
CA ARG A 347 11.91 -12.71 92.62
C ARG A 347 11.90 -13.99 93.47
N GLN A 348 12.37 -15.10 92.92
CA GLN A 348 12.49 -16.37 93.66
C GLN A 348 13.45 -16.26 94.84
N GLN A 349 14.62 -15.63 94.65
CA GLN A 349 15.59 -15.41 95.73
C GLN A 349 15.02 -14.53 96.85
N LEU A 350 14.32 -13.44 96.50
CA LEU A 350 13.67 -12.56 97.48
C LEU A 350 12.58 -13.30 98.25
N GLN A 351 11.78 -14.14 97.60
CA GLN A 351 10.81 -15.01 98.28
C GLN A 351 11.48 -15.95 99.27
N LEU A 352 12.58 -16.61 98.88
CA LEU A 352 13.36 -17.48 99.75
C LEU A 352 13.98 -16.73 100.94
N GLN A 353 14.53 -15.53 100.71
CA GLN A 353 15.06 -14.68 101.78
C GLN A 353 13.97 -14.27 102.77
N ARG A 354 12.79 -13.85 102.28
CA ARG A 354 11.64 -13.55 103.14
C ARG A 354 11.23 -14.77 103.98
N GLN A 355 11.15 -15.95 103.37
CA GLN A 355 10.85 -17.19 104.10
C GLN A 355 11.91 -17.54 105.15
N ARG A 356 13.20 -17.33 104.86
CA ARG A 356 14.29 -17.54 105.84
C ARG A 356 14.24 -16.51 106.97
N ALA A 357 14.01 -15.24 106.66
CA ALA A 357 13.87 -14.18 107.66
C ALA A 357 12.66 -14.43 108.57
N MET A 358 11.53 -14.88 107.99
CA MET A 358 10.37 -15.33 108.78
C MET A 358 10.75 -16.51 109.68
N ARG A 359 11.43 -17.54 109.17
CA ARG A 359 11.87 -18.68 109.99
C ARG A 359 12.76 -18.25 111.15
N LEU A 360 13.78 -17.42 110.90
CA LEU A 360 14.66 -16.90 111.94
C LEU A 360 13.92 -16.03 112.96
N PHE A 361 12.93 -15.24 112.51
CA PHE A 361 12.08 -14.47 113.40
C PHE A 361 11.23 -15.37 114.30
N HIS A 362 10.61 -16.43 113.75
CA HIS A 362 9.85 -17.42 114.52
C HIS A 362 10.77 -18.20 115.48
N GLU A 363 11.98 -18.59 115.04
CA GLU A 363 12.98 -19.24 115.90
C GLU A 363 13.36 -18.32 117.06
N ARG A 364 13.62 -17.03 116.82
CA ARG A 364 13.90 -16.05 117.89
C ARG A 364 12.71 -15.86 118.83
N GLN A 365 11.48 -15.83 118.32
CA GLN A 365 10.28 -15.82 119.16
C GLN A 365 10.19 -17.08 120.03
N LEU A 366 10.49 -18.26 119.47
CA LEU A 366 10.54 -19.51 120.22
C LEU A 366 11.67 -19.50 121.27
N THR A 367 12.87 -19.02 120.94
CA THR A 367 13.99 -18.94 121.90
C THR A 367 13.69 -17.93 123.01
N LEU A 368 13.04 -16.81 122.69
CA LEU A 368 12.56 -15.86 123.70
C LEU A 368 11.53 -16.55 124.61
N LEU A 369 10.55 -17.27 124.06
CA LEU A 369 9.58 -18.06 124.83
C LEU A 369 10.26 -19.14 125.70
N GLU A 370 11.37 -19.73 125.26
CA GLU A 370 12.17 -20.72 126.01
C GLU A 370 13.04 -20.10 127.13
N ILE A 371 13.56 -18.88 126.92
CA ILE A 371 14.40 -18.14 127.90
C ILE A 371 13.54 -17.37 128.92
N VAL A 372 12.25 -17.11 128.63
CA VAL A 372 11.31 -16.69 129.67
C VAL A 372 11.09 -17.86 130.64
N HIS A 373 11.61 -17.73 131.85
CA HIS A 373 11.38 -18.69 132.93
C HIS A 373 9.86 -18.81 133.18
N ALA A 374 9.35 -20.04 133.30
CA ALA A 374 7.92 -20.33 133.52
C ALA A 374 7.31 -19.58 134.72
N GLY A 375 8.13 -19.09 135.66
CA GLY A 375 7.72 -18.21 136.77
C GLY A 375 7.39 -16.74 136.41
N MET A 376 7.78 -16.23 135.24
CA MET A 376 7.37 -14.90 134.72
C MET A 376 6.28 -15.01 133.63
N ILE A 377 6.12 -16.17 132.99
CA ILE A 377 4.89 -16.51 132.24
C ILE A 377 3.69 -16.63 133.20
N TYR A 378 3.92 -16.91 134.48
CA TYR A 378 2.91 -16.79 135.53
C TYR A 378 2.62 -15.34 136.00
N ILE A 379 3.40 -14.33 135.58
CA ILE A 379 3.14 -12.91 135.90
C ILE A 379 2.63 -12.13 134.69
N GLU A 380 3.06 -12.44 133.45
CA GLU A 380 2.50 -11.77 132.25
C GLU A 380 1.25 -12.47 131.67
N LEU A 381 0.95 -13.73 132.01
CA LEU A 381 -0.40 -14.29 131.79
C LEU A 381 -1.43 -13.86 132.85
N TYR A 382 -1.01 -13.16 133.91
CA TYR A 382 -1.90 -12.47 134.86
C TYR A 382 -2.16 -10.99 134.48
N GLN A 383 -1.75 -10.58 133.28
CA GLN A 383 -2.25 -9.38 132.59
C GLN A 383 -2.77 -9.72 131.18
N LYS A 384 -3.38 -10.90 131.02
CA LYS A 384 -4.51 -11.02 130.09
C LYS A 384 -5.74 -10.39 130.74
N HIS A 385 -5.88 -9.09 130.54
CA HIS A 385 -7.17 -8.50 130.20
C HIS A 385 -6.97 -7.49 129.08
#